data_AF-A0A0S8HIR9-F1
#
_entry.id   AF-A0A0S8HIR9-F1
#
_cell.length_a   1.000
_cell.length_b   1.000
_cell.length_c   1.000
_cell.angle_alpha   90.00
_cell.angle_beta   90.00
_cell.angle_gamma   90.00
#
_symmetry.space_group_name_H-M   'P 1'
#
loop_
_entity.id
_entity.type
_entity.pdbx_description
1 polymer ?
#
loop_
_entity_poly.entity_id
_entity_poly.type
_entity_poly.pdbx_seq_one_letter_code
_entity_poly.pdbx_strand_id
1 'polypeptide(L)'
;MKKLARHRIPGLSYSSMKQLQAAYTIPDGVGYVNPEDAAVSFAYDESVAYGETPPYDKEDNPAYELVWRAVEQLNYGTHENPLRDFIGPSDTVLIKPNLVSDYSRLADTHPAVVRPLIDMAIAAGAQTIWVGDASTNKSKTDYILGFMNYTAMIDILQARHPGIEIRTVNLNDLANGWHWVNIGSYSSFAGSPYNDSDLDNSGTSYHRTTDPQGVNPQNQVMGWHAINDYTMDATVIINTPKLKCHTFLNTIALKNHVGTSIVLPGAGYGSRIVHGIRGGDYYFQNDGFWRDIHDVHKIILYADAEGDMHPSQQRRHLNVVDAIVGMRGSTSGSCHQDGPPAETHAIVASADSIATDAVASRVMGYNFRAIPPIHHADDEVLHPIGTNDPGTIRVIGDDINEEQSFVYDYCYEWAPQAAQYELGVTDFQPPAIAAVHIAYYSDEVRVSATISGALTAYVYYKDAYVKMGDGGGPAEFEAALPKGDMTFYIIAQDEWFNTQHSMTYRLGACAADFNQDGIVDGLDYNIWSRNYHKENARWEEGDANYDGTVDGLDYNVWSMYYKRTCPALGP
;
A
#
# COMPACT_ATOMS: atom_id res chain seq x y z
N MET A 1 -35.23 10.39 6.20
CA MET A 1 -33.95 10.13 5.53
C MET A 1 -33.27 9.00 6.29
N LYS A 2 -33.21 7.80 5.69
CA LYS A 2 -32.95 6.53 6.38
C LYS A 2 -31.44 6.28 6.51
N LYS A 3 -30.98 6.02 7.74
CA LYS A 3 -29.66 5.47 8.08
C LYS A 3 -29.48 4.12 7.36
N LEU A 4 -28.42 3.99 6.57
CA LEU A 4 -27.93 2.72 6.05
C LEU A 4 -27.27 1.93 7.19
N ALA A 5 -27.81 0.76 7.49
CA ALA A 5 -27.21 -0.20 8.40
C ALA A 5 -26.20 -1.05 7.62
N ARG A 6 -24.90 -0.75 7.78
CA ARG A 6 -23.80 -1.56 7.23
C ARG A 6 -23.78 -2.93 7.93
N HIS A 7 -23.79 -4.00 7.13
CA HIS A 7 -23.77 -5.39 7.58
C HIS A 7 -22.34 -5.81 7.97
N ARG A 8 -22.24 -6.69 8.98
CA ARG A 8 -20.99 -7.19 9.57
C ARG A 8 -20.31 -8.22 8.65
N ILE A 9 -18.99 -8.13 8.54
CA ILE A 9 -18.08 -9.12 7.96
C ILE A 9 -18.14 -10.42 8.80
N PRO A 10 -18.38 -11.62 8.23
CA PRO A 10 -18.21 -12.89 8.92
C PRO A 10 -16.75 -13.37 8.84
N GLY A 11 -16.11 -13.66 9.97
CA GLY A 11 -14.80 -14.35 9.99
C GLY A 11 -13.86 -13.96 11.14
N LEU A 12 -14.01 -12.78 11.72
CA LEU A 12 -13.32 -12.39 12.96
C LEU A 12 -14.38 -11.98 13.98
N SER A 13 -14.36 -12.63 15.16
CA SER A 13 -15.26 -12.22 16.22
C SER A 13 -14.92 -10.78 16.63
N TYR A 14 -15.94 -9.94 16.85
CA TYR A 14 -15.74 -8.60 17.41
C TYR A 14 -14.92 -8.62 18.73
N SER A 15 -14.92 -9.78 19.41
CA SER A 15 -14.10 -10.07 20.59
C SER A 15 -12.61 -10.29 20.31
N SER A 16 -12.21 -10.83 19.16
CA SER A 16 -10.80 -11.10 18.84
C SER A 16 -10.06 -9.83 18.40
N MET A 17 -10.73 -8.92 17.67
CA MET A 17 -10.20 -7.56 17.41
C MET A 17 -10.05 -6.76 18.71
N LYS A 18 -11.02 -6.88 19.63
CA LYS A 18 -10.90 -6.29 20.97
C LYS A 18 -9.82 -6.94 21.83
N GLN A 19 -9.49 -8.22 21.65
CA GLN A 19 -8.45 -8.89 22.44
C GLN A 19 -7.03 -8.53 21.98
N LEU A 20 -6.82 -8.26 20.70
CA LEU A 20 -5.58 -7.63 20.21
C LEU A 20 -5.45 -6.18 20.69
N GLN A 21 -6.55 -5.42 20.76
CA GLN A 21 -6.58 -4.11 21.42
C GLN A 21 -6.44 -4.17 22.94
N ALA A 22 -6.84 -5.26 23.60
CA ALA A 22 -6.87 -5.36 25.07
C ALA A 22 -5.49 -5.51 25.74
N ALA A 23 -4.41 -5.65 24.97
CA ALA A 23 -3.05 -5.58 25.52
C ALA A 23 -2.65 -4.15 25.93
N TYR A 24 -3.38 -3.12 25.49
CA TYR A 24 -3.24 -1.74 25.95
C TYR A 24 -4.62 -1.16 26.24
N THR A 25 -4.94 -0.91 27.51
CA THR A 25 -6.18 -0.22 27.86
C THR A 25 -6.03 1.27 27.49
N ILE A 26 -6.54 1.66 26.31
CA ILE A 26 -6.50 3.04 25.81
C ILE A 26 -7.77 3.78 26.30
N PRO A 27 -7.68 5.03 26.80
CA PRO A 27 -8.82 5.75 27.37
C PRO A 27 -9.96 6.03 26.37
N ASP A 28 -11.20 6.06 26.89
CA ASP A 28 -12.37 6.55 26.16
C ASP A 28 -12.23 8.07 25.89
N GLY A 29 -12.42 8.51 24.63
CA GLY A 29 -12.46 9.94 24.27
C GLY A 29 -11.35 10.43 23.32
N VAL A 30 -10.35 9.62 23.03
CA VAL A 30 -9.31 9.91 22.03
C VAL A 30 -9.87 9.68 20.62
N GLY A 31 -9.72 10.65 19.70
CA GLY A 31 -10.13 10.48 18.30
C GLY A 31 -9.32 9.37 17.63
N TYR A 32 -9.91 8.22 17.33
CA TYR A 32 -9.20 7.14 16.65
C TYR A 32 -9.21 7.37 15.14
N VAL A 33 -8.16 6.91 14.44
CA VAL A 33 -8.27 6.70 12.98
C VAL A 33 -9.35 5.66 12.75
N ASN A 34 -10.20 5.88 11.74
CA ASN A 34 -11.23 4.91 11.38
C ASN A 34 -10.52 3.61 10.96
N PRO A 35 -10.84 2.44 11.54
CA PRO A 35 -10.25 1.17 11.10
C PRO A 35 -10.54 0.83 9.63
N GLU A 36 -11.50 1.53 9.00
CA GLU A 36 -11.78 1.46 7.57
C GLU A 36 -10.85 2.35 6.72
N ASP A 37 -10.07 3.27 7.30
CA ASP A 37 -9.12 4.09 6.54
C ASP A 37 -7.97 3.19 6.04
N ALA A 38 -7.63 3.29 4.76
CA ALA A 38 -6.57 2.52 4.13
C ALA A 38 -5.20 3.06 4.54
N ALA A 39 -4.40 2.24 5.22
CA ALA A 39 -3.01 2.56 5.52
C ALA A 39 -2.11 2.18 4.34
N VAL A 40 -1.33 3.13 3.84
CA VAL A 40 -0.34 2.90 2.78
C VAL A 40 1.04 3.26 3.30
N SER A 41 1.87 2.25 3.49
CA SER A 41 3.28 2.43 3.80
C SER A 41 4.02 2.96 2.58
N PHE A 42 4.78 4.02 2.79
CA PHE A 42 5.82 4.51 1.90
C PHE A 42 7.15 4.43 2.67
N ALA A 43 8.05 3.58 2.22
CA ALA A 43 9.39 3.46 2.77
C ALA A 43 10.40 3.94 1.73
N TYR A 44 11.24 4.91 2.08
CA TYR A 44 12.23 5.51 1.20
C TYR A 44 13.65 5.42 1.80
N ASP A 45 14.63 5.11 0.95
CA ASP A 45 16.06 5.18 1.30
C ASP A 45 16.87 5.45 0.04
N GLU A 46 17.43 6.65 -0.08
CA GLU A 46 18.18 7.08 -1.26
C GLU A 46 19.39 6.19 -1.61
N SER A 47 19.88 5.40 -0.65
CA SER A 47 21.04 4.53 -0.81
C SER A 47 20.66 3.09 -1.20
N VAL A 48 19.36 2.77 -1.26
CA VAL A 48 18.89 1.41 -1.49
C VAL A 48 19.30 0.90 -2.88
N ALA A 49 19.70 -0.36 -2.92
CA ALA A 49 19.99 -1.08 -4.15
C ALA A 49 19.52 -2.54 -4.02
N TYR A 50 19.39 -3.25 -5.14
CA TYR A 50 19.08 -4.67 -5.09
C TYR A 50 20.31 -5.50 -4.70
N GLY A 51 20.10 -6.56 -3.92
CA GLY A 51 21.11 -7.62 -3.79
C GLY A 51 21.42 -8.27 -5.14
N GLU A 52 22.68 -8.66 -5.35
CA GLU A 52 23.16 -9.11 -6.67
C GLU A 52 23.05 -10.63 -6.90
N THR A 53 23.10 -11.42 -5.83
CA THR A 53 23.24 -12.89 -5.94
C THR A 53 22.17 -13.65 -5.16
N PRO A 54 21.57 -14.71 -5.74
CA PRO A 54 20.67 -15.57 -5.00
C PRO A 54 21.42 -16.31 -3.87
N PRO A 55 20.78 -16.55 -2.72
CA PRO A 55 19.35 -16.35 -2.49
C PRO A 55 18.99 -14.95 -1.95
N TYR A 56 19.85 -13.93 -2.12
CA TYR A 56 19.61 -12.54 -1.68
C TYR A 56 19.41 -12.41 -0.16
N ASP A 57 20.22 -13.14 0.61
CA ASP A 57 20.20 -13.11 2.08
C ASP A 57 20.40 -11.68 2.62
N LYS A 58 19.93 -11.42 3.85
CA LYS A 58 19.89 -10.09 4.48
C LYS A 58 21.24 -9.37 4.42
N GLU A 59 22.34 -10.10 4.64
CA GLU A 59 23.70 -9.56 4.64
C GLU A 59 24.18 -9.09 3.25
N ASP A 60 23.61 -9.65 2.18
CA ASP A 60 24.01 -9.41 0.79
C ASP A 60 22.93 -8.68 -0.03
N ASN A 61 21.85 -8.23 0.62
CA ASN A 61 20.69 -7.62 -0.02
C ASN A 61 20.38 -6.25 0.62
N PRO A 62 20.89 -5.15 0.05
CA PRO A 62 20.63 -3.80 0.58
C PRO A 62 19.15 -3.41 0.61
N ALA A 63 18.32 -4.02 -0.24
CA ALA A 63 16.87 -3.80 -0.24
C ALA A 63 16.14 -4.50 0.92
N TYR A 64 16.78 -5.43 1.63
CA TYR A 64 16.13 -6.31 2.60
C TYR A 64 15.44 -5.52 3.71
N GLU A 65 16.17 -4.60 4.35
CA GLU A 65 15.63 -3.80 5.46
C GLU A 65 14.56 -2.81 5.01
N LEU A 66 14.66 -2.25 3.80
CA LEU A 66 13.67 -1.32 3.29
C LEU A 66 12.31 -2.02 3.08
N VAL A 67 12.34 -3.21 2.48
CA VAL A 67 11.13 -4.05 2.33
C VAL A 67 10.58 -4.46 3.69
N TRP A 68 11.47 -4.84 4.61
CA TRP A 68 11.08 -5.20 5.98
C TRP A 68 10.34 -4.07 6.69
N ARG A 69 10.93 -2.87 6.68
CA ARG A 69 10.37 -1.65 7.26
C ARG A 69 9.02 -1.29 6.65
N ALA A 70 8.89 -1.38 5.32
CA ALA A 70 7.64 -1.07 4.65
C ALA A 70 6.46 -1.95 5.12
N VAL A 71 6.71 -3.25 5.29
CA VAL A 71 5.69 -4.17 5.81
C VAL A 71 5.47 -3.97 7.32
N GLU A 72 6.53 -3.72 8.08
CA GLU A 72 6.46 -3.45 9.52
C GLU A 72 5.58 -2.25 9.86
N GLN A 73 5.68 -1.17 9.08
CA GLN A 73 4.87 0.04 9.25
C GLN A 73 3.36 -0.24 9.19
N LEU A 74 2.92 -1.29 8.48
CA LEU A 74 1.51 -1.68 8.42
C LEU A 74 1.00 -2.34 9.70
N ASN A 75 1.90 -2.69 10.64
CA ASN A 75 1.59 -3.20 11.98
C ASN A 75 0.74 -4.49 11.98
N TYR A 76 1.10 -5.45 11.12
CA TYR A 76 0.52 -6.80 11.13
C TYR A 76 1.33 -7.82 11.95
N GLY A 77 2.25 -7.36 12.80
CA GLY A 77 3.15 -8.24 13.55
C GLY A 77 4.11 -7.46 14.44
N THR A 78 5.23 -8.06 14.78
CA THR A 78 6.32 -7.36 15.49
C THR A 78 7.49 -7.08 14.57
N HIS A 79 8.46 -6.31 15.06
CA HIS A 79 9.71 -6.09 14.36
C HIS A 79 10.40 -7.39 13.94
N GLU A 80 10.35 -8.45 14.76
CA GLU A 80 10.97 -9.75 14.44
C GLU A 80 10.20 -10.53 13.36
N ASN A 81 8.92 -10.20 13.13
CA ASN A 81 8.14 -10.73 12.01
C ASN A 81 6.94 -9.82 11.70
N PRO A 82 7.06 -8.94 10.69
CA PRO A 82 6.01 -8.02 10.26
C PRO A 82 4.70 -8.66 9.80
N LEU A 83 4.70 -9.94 9.40
CA LEU A 83 3.50 -10.64 8.91
C LEU A 83 2.94 -11.65 9.91
N ARG A 84 3.40 -11.66 11.17
CA ARG A 84 3.02 -12.65 12.19
C ARG A 84 1.51 -12.80 12.37
N ASP A 85 0.77 -11.70 12.36
CA ASP A 85 -0.69 -11.68 12.57
C ASP A 85 -1.47 -11.65 11.24
N PHE A 86 -0.75 -11.59 10.10
CA PHE A 86 -1.31 -11.66 8.74
C PHE A 86 -1.29 -13.07 8.14
N ILE A 87 -0.28 -13.87 8.48
CA ILE A 87 -0.08 -15.24 7.99
C ILE A 87 -0.11 -16.20 9.17
N GLY A 88 -0.77 -17.34 9.00
CA GLY A 88 -0.82 -18.43 9.96
C GLY A 88 -0.35 -19.77 9.40
N PRO A 89 -0.19 -20.80 10.26
CA PRO A 89 0.38 -22.09 9.83
C PRO A 89 -0.46 -22.91 8.85
N SER A 90 -1.76 -22.61 8.74
CA SER A 90 -2.65 -23.27 7.78
C SER A 90 -2.70 -22.57 6.43
N ASP A 91 -2.00 -21.45 6.27
CA ASP A 91 -2.09 -20.67 5.05
C ASP A 91 -1.22 -21.24 3.93
N THR A 92 -1.80 -21.16 2.74
CA THR A 92 -1.09 -21.27 1.47
C THR A 92 -0.82 -19.85 0.98
N VAL A 93 0.46 -19.47 0.93
CA VAL A 93 0.89 -18.13 0.56
C VAL A 93 1.32 -18.13 -0.91
N LEU A 94 0.67 -17.33 -1.74
CA LEU A 94 1.12 -17.02 -3.10
C LEU A 94 1.77 -15.64 -3.13
N ILE A 95 3.07 -15.58 -3.38
CA ILE A 95 3.80 -14.34 -3.67
C ILE A 95 3.85 -14.16 -5.19
N LYS A 96 3.24 -13.08 -5.67
CA LYS A 96 2.98 -12.84 -7.09
C LYS A 96 3.80 -11.67 -7.63
N PRO A 97 5.03 -11.91 -8.15
CA PRO A 97 5.79 -10.88 -8.86
C PRO A 97 5.13 -10.46 -10.17
N ASN A 98 5.52 -9.30 -10.70
CA ASN A 98 5.27 -8.94 -12.09
C ASN A 98 6.38 -9.56 -12.95
N LEU A 99 6.04 -10.48 -13.85
CA LEU A 99 6.97 -11.12 -14.80
C LEU A 99 6.46 -10.98 -16.25
N VAL A 100 7.02 -10.05 -17.01
CA VAL A 100 6.62 -9.74 -18.39
C VAL A 100 7.75 -9.87 -19.41
N SER A 101 9.01 -9.60 -19.03
CA SER A 101 10.11 -9.43 -19.98
C SER A 101 11.14 -10.57 -19.92
N ASP A 102 11.48 -11.12 -21.09
CA ASP A 102 12.45 -12.20 -21.27
C ASP A 102 13.83 -11.71 -21.72
N TYR A 103 14.12 -10.41 -21.57
CA TYR A 103 15.41 -9.84 -21.94
C TYR A 103 15.80 -8.61 -21.12
N SER A 104 14.84 -7.91 -20.50
CA SER A 104 15.08 -6.78 -19.61
C SER A 104 14.62 -7.10 -18.20
N ARG A 105 15.52 -7.00 -17.22
CA ARG A 105 15.18 -7.19 -15.81
C ARG A 105 14.42 -5.99 -15.22
N LEU A 106 14.43 -4.85 -15.90
CA LEU A 106 13.86 -3.60 -15.40
C LEU A 106 12.32 -3.62 -15.38
N ALA A 107 11.70 -4.33 -16.31
CA ALA A 107 10.25 -4.42 -16.40
C ALA A 107 9.63 -5.39 -15.38
N ASP A 108 10.45 -6.16 -14.67
CA ASP A 108 10.04 -7.25 -13.79
C ASP A 108 10.40 -6.97 -12.33
N THR A 109 9.65 -7.58 -11.41
CA THR A 109 9.91 -7.45 -9.97
C THR A 109 11.22 -8.15 -9.64
N HIS A 110 12.15 -7.42 -8.99
CA HIS A 110 13.44 -7.99 -8.62
C HIS A 110 13.30 -9.00 -7.46
N PRO A 111 13.92 -10.20 -7.51
CA PRO A 111 13.78 -11.20 -6.44
C PRO A 111 14.30 -10.73 -5.08
N ALA A 112 15.24 -9.77 -5.06
CA ALA A 112 15.72 -9.12 -3.85
C ALA A 112 14.58 -8.45 -3.04
N VAL A 113 13.49 -8.03 -3.68
CA VAL A 113 12.29 -7.49 -3.02
C VAL A 113 11.38 -8.60 -2.51
N VAL A 114 11.32 -9.72 -3.23
CA VAL A 114 10.50 -10.89 -2.85
C VAL A 114 11.11 -11.68 -1.70
N ARG A 115 12.44 -11.70 -1.61
CA ARG A 115 13.19 -12.50 -0.64
C ARG A 115 12.82 -12.24 0.83
N PRO A 116 12.73 -10.99 1.33
CA PRO A 116 12.28 -10.71 2.70
C PRO A 116 10.85 -11.20 2.96
N LEU A 117 9.96 -11.11 1.97
CA LEU A 117 8.56 -11.54 2.10
C LEU A 117 8.45 -13.06 2.30
N ILE A 118 9.34 -13.83 1.68
CA ILE A 118 9.46 -15.28 1.94
C ILE A 118 9.91 -15.53 3.38
N ASP A 119 10.89 -14.78 3.90
CA ASP A 119 11.33 -14.94 5.30
C ASP A 119 10.22 -14.60 6.30
N MET A 120 9.48 -13.53 6.06
CA MET A 120 8.32 -13.17 6.89
C MET A 120 7.26 -14.29 6.88
N ALA A 121 6.95 -14.86 5.72
CA ALA A 121 6.00 -15.97 5.60
C ALA A 121 6.49 -17.24 6.33
N ILE A 122 7.78 -17.59 6.19
CA ILE A 122 8.40 -18.71 6.93
C ILE A 122 8.32 -18.44 8.44
N ALA A 123 8.71 -17.24 8.88
CA ALA A 123 8.70 -16.85 10.30
C ALA A 123 7.27 -16.83 10.88
N ALA A 124 6.26 -16.56 10.06
CA ALA A 124 4.84 -16.60 10.45
C ALA A 124 4.30 -18.05 10.52
N GLY A 125 5.08 -19.02 10.04
CA GLY A 125 4.78 -20.44 10.15
C GLY A 125 4.08 -21.04 8.93
N ALA A 126 4.00 -20.34 7.80
CA ALA A 126 3.42 -20.87 6.56
C ALA A 126 4.08 -22.21 6.19
N GLN A 127 3.25 -23.19 5.81
CA GLN A 127 3.73 -24.51 5.39
C GLN A 127 3.84 -24.64 3.88
N THR A 128 3.19 -23.74 3.13
CA THR A 128 3.19 -23.71 1.67
C THR A 128 3.38 -22.28 1.17
N ILE A 129 4.45 -22.06 0.42
CA ILE A 129 4.83 -20.78 -0.18
C ILE A 129 5.09 -20.98 -1.66
N TRP A 130 4.26 -20.38 -2.49
CA TRP A 130 4.38 -20.36 -3.93
C TRP A 130 4.86 -19.00 -4.41
N VAL A 131 5.79 -18.98 -5.37
CA VAL A 131 6.26 -17.74 -5.99
C VAL A 131 6.08 -17.81 -7.50
N GLY A 132 5.22 -16.98 -8.07
CA GLY A 132 4.89 -17.14 -9.49
C GLY A 132 3.96 -16.12 -10.09
N ASP A 133 3.94 -16.11 -11.43
CA ASP A 133 3.10 -15.23 -12.25
C ASP A 133 2.65 -15.96 -13.54
N ALA A 134 1.85 -15.30 -14.39
CA ALA A 134 1.59 -15.72 -15.77
C ALA A 134 1.92 -14.60 -16.76
N SER A 135 3.11 -14.70 -17.36
CA SER A 135 3.54 -13.88 -18.49
C SER A 135 2.78 -14.24 -19.78
N THR A 136 3.32 -13.91 -20.96
CA THR A 136 2.58 -14.04 -22.23
C THR A 136 2.24 -15.47 -22.65
N ASN A 137 2.91 -16.47 -22.08
CA ASN A 137 2.59 -17.89 -22.18
C ASN A 137 3.42 -18.70 -21.16
N LYS A 138 3.13 -20.01 -21.05
CA LYS A 138 3.83 -20.92 -20.13
C LYS A 138 5.35 -20.93 -20.33
N SER A 139 5.83 -21.21 -21.54
CA SER A 139 7.28 -21.33 -21.81
C SER A 139 8.04 -20.03 -21.53
N LYS A 140 7.45 -18.88 -21.85
CA LYS A 140 8.05 -17.58 -21.54
C LYS A 140 8.09 -17.34 -20.04
N THR A 141 7.03 -17.67 -19.31
CA THR A 141 6.99 -17.54 -17.85
C THR A 141 8.07 -18.41 -17.19
N ASP A 142 8.21 -19.67 -17.62
CA ASP A 142 9.26 -20.58 -17.13
C ASP A 142 10.67 -20.02 -17.40
N TYR A 143 10.87 -19.42 -18.57
CA TYR A 143 12.13 -18.75 -18.91
C TYR A 143 12.41 -17.56 -17.99
N ILE A 144 11.43 -16.66 -17.79
CA ILE A 144 11.62 -15.43 -16.98
C ILE A 144 11.95 -15.79 -15.53
N LEU A 145 11.30 -16.79 -14.94
CA LEU A 145 11.60 -17.29 -13.60
C LEU A 145 13.09 -17.69 -13.46
N GLY A 146 13.63 -18.37 -14.47
CA GLY A 146 15.06 -18.70 -14.53
C GLY A 146 15.95 -17.47 -14.78
N PHE A 147 15.60 -16.64 -15.75
CA PHE A 147 16.34 -15.43 -16.15
C PHE A 147 16.49 -14.41 -15.02
N MET A 148 15.46 -14.26 -14.20
CA MET A 148 15.44 -13.39 -13.02
C MET A 148 16.05 -14.06 -11.78
N ASN A 149 16.53 -15.31 -11.86
CA ASN A 149 17.06 -16.10 -10.74
C ASN A 149 16.04 -16.48 -9.64
N TYR A 150 14.73 -16.44 -9.90
CA TYR A 150 13.74 -16.94 -8.94
C TYR A 150 13.93 -18.44 -8.67
N THR A 151 14.13 -19.25 -9.72
CA THR A 151 14.32 -20.70 -9.55
C THR A 151 15.53 -21.01 -8.66
N ALA A 152 16.66 -20.36 -8.90
CA ALA A 152 17.87 -20.57 -8.09
C ALA A 152 17.70 -20.14 -6.62
N MET A 153 17.07 -18.98 -6.38
CA MET A 153 16.75 -18.53 -5.03
C MET A 153 15.87 -19.55 -4.30
N ILE A 154 14.80 -20.00 -4.96
CA ILE A 154 13.81 -20.89 -4.36
C ILE A 154 14.37 -22.29 -4.11
N ASP A 155 15.19 -22.85 -5.01
CA ASP A 155 15.85 -24.14 -4.80
C ASP A 155 16.74 -24.13 -3.54
N ILE A 156 17.49 -23.04 -3.33
CA ILE A 156 18.33 -22.86 -2.13
C ILE A 156 17.46 -22.75 -0.88
N LEU A 157 16.39 -21.96 -0.92
CA LEU A 157 15.49 -21.78 0.24
C LEU A 157 14.75 -23.08 0.58
N GLN A 158 14.24 -23.81 -0.41
CA GLN A 158 13.62 -25.12 -0.19
C GLN A 158 14.59 -26.11 0.47
N ALA A 159 15.87 -26.12 0.07
CA ALA A 159 16.89 -26.97 0.68
C ALA A 159 17.20 -26.57 2.14
N ARG A 160 17.14 -25.27 2.46
CA ARG A 160 17.31 -24.75 3.84
C ARG A 160 16.11 -25.04 4.74
N HIS A 161 14.91 -25.21 4.17
CA HIS A 161 13.66 -25.42 4.90
C HIS A 161 12.93 -26.71 4.45
N PRO A 162 13.48 -27.91 4.71
CA PRO A 162 12.91 -29.18 4.22
C PRO A 162 11.54 -29.55 4.80
N GLY A 163 11.06 -28.82 5.83
CA GLY A 163 9.75 -29.01 6.44
C GLY A 163 8.65 -28.11 5.87
N ILE A 164 8.98 -27.20 4.95
CA ILE A 164 8.06 -26.25 4.32
C ILE A 164 8.11 -26.47 2.81
N GLU A 165 6.97 -26.42 2.13
CA GLU A 165 6.95 -26.38 0.66
C GLU A 165 7.23 -24.94 0.19
N ILE A 166 8.34 -24.75 -0.51
CA ILE A 166 8.71 -23.47 -1.12
C ILE A 166 9.06 -23.75 -2.59
N ARG A 167 8.29 -23.22 -3.53
CA ARG A 167 8.53 -23.47 -4.96
C ARG A 167 8.11 -22.33 -5.86
N THR A 168 8.70 -22.29 -7.04
CA THR A 168 8.19 -21.46 -8.13
C THR A 168 6.93 -22.10 -8.73
N VAL A 169 5.97 -21.27 -9.12
CA VAL A 169 4.76 -21.69 -9.83
C VAL A 169 4.57 -20.89 -11.10
N ASN A 170 3.92 -21.49 -12.09
CA ASN A 170 3.60 -20.84 -13.35
C ASN A 170 2.07 -20.81 -13.46
N LEU A 171 1.48 -19.62 -13.41
CA LEU A 171 0.03 -19.46 -13.44
C LEU A 171 -0.56 -19.70 -14.85
N ASN A 172 0.29 -19.94 -15.86
CA ASN A 172 -0.10 -20.48 -17.17
C ASN A 172 -0.05 -22.02 -17.23
N ASP A 173 0.29 -22.71 -16.15
CA ASP A 173 0.37 -24.17 -16.13
C ASP A 173 -1.01 -24.81 -15.93
N LEU A 174 -1.62 -25.18 -17.05
CA LEU A 174 -2.93 -25.86 -17.09
C LEU A 174 -2.94 -27.22 -16.39
N ALA A 175 -1.77 -27.84 -16.17
CA ALA A 175 -1.69 -29.17 -15.56
C ALA A 175 -2.03 -29.17 -14.07
N ASN A 176 -1.90 -28.01 -13.40
CA ASN A 176 -2.21 -27.87 -11.98
C ASN A 176 -3.67 -27.55 -11.70
N GLY A 177 -4.49 -27.45 -12.76
CA GLY A 177 -5.88 -27.05 -12.66
C GLY A 177 -6.09 -25.55 -12.91
N TRP A 178 -7.27 -25.27 -13.44
CA TRP A 178 -7.82 -23.94 -13.70
C TRP A 178 -9.32 -24.11 -13.90
N HIS A 179 -10.09 -23.04 -13.77
CA HIS A 179 -11.51 -23.05 -14.08
C HIS A 179 -12.00 -21.70 -14.58
N TRP A 180 -13.16 -21.72 -15.23
CA TRP A 180 -13.90 -20.52 -15.57
C TRP A 180 -14.67 -20.02 -14.35
N VAL A 181 -14.38 -18.78 -13.96
CA VAL A 181 -15.17 -18.04 -12.97
C VAL A 181 -16.14 -17.14 -13.70
N ASN A 182 -17.43 -17.31 -13.42
CA ASN A 182 -18.48 -16.40 -13.86
C ASN A 182 -18.89 -15.50 -12.71
N ILE A 183 -18.49 -14.23 -12.76
CA ILE A 183 -18.77 -13.25 -11.71
C ILE A 183 -20.21 -12.71 -11.78
N GLY A 184 -20.95 -13.02 -12.86
CA GLY A 184 -22.37 -12.74 -13.02
C GLY A 184 -22.71 -11.26 -12.87
N SER A 185 -23.73 -10.95 -12.07
CA SER A 185 -24.19 -9.58 -11.84
C SER A 185 -23.22 -8.72 -11.02
N TYR A 186 -22.15 -9.30 -10.47
CA TYR A 186 -21.10 -8.53 -9.79
C TYR A 186 -20.05 -8.01 -10.78
N SER A 187 -20.15 -8.37 -12.07
CA SER A 187 -19.25 -7.86 -13.10
C SER A 187 -19.37 -6.34 -13.19
N SER A 188 -18.27 -5.64 -13.38
CA SER A 188 -18.24 -4.21 -13.70
C SER A 188 -18.86 -3.95 -15.06
N PHE A 189 -19.03 -4.95 -15.93
CA PHE A 189 -19.83 -4.83 -17.15
C PHE A 189 -21.34 -4.93 -16.90
N ALA A 190 -21.78 -5.41 -15.73
CA ALA A 190 -23.20 -5.56 -15.42
C ALA A 190 -23.91 -4.20 -15.40
N GLY A 191 -24.92 -4.04 -16.25
CA GLY A 191 -25.65 -2.78 -16.40
C GLY A 191 -24.93 -1.72 -17.24
N SER A 192 -23.75 -2.02 -17.78
CA SER A 192 -23.09 -1.19 -18.79
C SER A 192 -23.87 -1.19 -20.12
N PRO A 193 -23.64 -0.22 -21.03
CA PRO A 193 -24.31 -0.18 -22.32
C PRO A 193 -23.76 -1.20 -23.34
N TYR A 194 -22.73 -1.97 -22.98
CA TYR A 194 -22.01 -2.85 -23.89
C TYR A 194 -22.60 -4.27 -23.89
N ASN A 195 -22.31 -5.00 -24.97
CA ASN A 195 -22.56 -6.42 -25.11
C ASN A 195 -21.25 -7.16 -25.41
N ASP A 196 -21.24 -8.49 -25.29
CA ASP A 196 -20.06 -9.32 -25.57
C ASP A 196 -19.40 -9.03 -26.93
N SER A 197 -20.19 -8.71 -27.96
CA SER A 197 -19.68 -8.42 -29.31
C SER A 197 -18.87 -7.12 -29.40
N ASP A 198 -19.05 -6.22 -28.43
CA ASP A 198 -18.37 -4.93 -28.38
C ASP A 198 -16.94 -5.08 -27.85
N LEU A 199 -16.61 -6.19 -27.18
CA LEU A 199 -15.29 -6.41 -26.60
C LEU A 199 -14.28 -6.89 -27.65
N ASP A 200 -13.04 -6.39 -27.57
CA ASP A 200 -11.98 -6.67 -28.56
C ASP A 200 -11.56 -8.15 -28.59
N ASN A 201 -11.60 -8.83 -27.45
CA ASN A 201 -11.37 -10.27 -27.30
C ASN A 201 -12.59 -11.16 -27.63
N SER A 202 -13.71 -10.56 -28.07
CA SER A 202 -14.90 -11.30 -28.50
C SER A 202 -14.66 -12.16 -29.74
N GLY A 203 -15.33 -13.30 -29.82
CA GLY A 203 -15.21 -14.25 -30.94
C GLY A 203 -13.88 -15.03 -31.02
N THR A 204 -12.95 -14.79 -30.09
CA THR A 204 -11.70 -15.56 -29.97
C THR A 204 -11.99 -17.00 -29.55
N SER A 205 -11.05 -17.93 -29.80
CA SER A 205 -11.14 -19.32 -29.31
C SER A 205 -11.06 -19.43 -27.79
N TYR A 206 -10.62 -18.37 -27.10
CA TYR A 206 -10.47 -18.30 -25.64
C TYR A 206 -11.77 -18.74 -24.93
N HIS A 207 -12.86 -18.00 -25.15
CA HIS A 207 -14.19 -18.21 -24.56
C HIS A 207 -14.97 -19.41 -25.15
N ARG A 208 -14.32 -20.24 -25.95
CA ARG A 208 -14.85 -21.53 -26.45
C ARG A 208 -14.11 -22.73 -25.86
N THR A 209 -13.09 -22.50 -25.05
CA THR A 209 -12.32 -23.57 -24.42
C THR A 209 -13.08 -24.09 -23.21
N THR A 210 -13.27 -25.40 -23.15
CA THR A 210 -13.84 -26.05 -21.97
C THR A 210 -12.74 -26.27 -20.93
N ASP A 211 -13.02 -25.90 -19.69
CA ASP A 211 -12.10 -26.14 -18.56
C ASP A 211 -12.13 -27.63 -18.09
N PRO A 212 -11.21 -28.05 -17.22
CA PRO A 212 -11.18 -29.40 -16.66
C PRO A 212 -12.48 -29.84 -15.96
N GLN A 213 -13.29 -28.90 -15.47
CA GLN A 213 -14.56 -29.12 -14.79
C GLN A 213 -15.73 -29.28 -15.78
N GLY A 214 -15.51 -29.03 -17.08
CA GLY A 214 -16.51 -29.17 -18.12
C GLY A 214 -17.30 -27.88 -18.41
N VAL A 215 -16.92 -26.74 -17.82
CA VAL A 215 -17.55 -25.44 -18.03
C VAL A 215 -17.00 -24.80 -19.31
N ASN A 216 -17.88 -24.16 -20.07
CA ASN A 216 -17.55 -23.47 -21.31
C ASN A 216 -18.35 -22.16 -21.38
N PRO A 217 -17.71 -20.99 -21.55
CA PRO A 217 -18.40 -19.70 -21.62
C PRO A 217 -19.27 -19.51 -22.87
N GLN A 218 -19.20 -20.40 -23.86
CA GLN A 218 -20.01 -20.37 -25.09
C GLN A 218 -19.91 -19.04 -25.87
N ASN A 219 -18.72 -18.44 -25.90
CA ASN A 219 -18.40 -17.11 -26.45
C ASN A 219 -18.89 -15.91 -25.62
N GLN A 220 -19.47 -16.11 -24.44
CA GLN A 220 -19.68 -15.03 -23.49
C GLN A 220 -18.33 -14.58 -22.96
N VAL A 221 -18.15 -13.27 -22.87
CA VAL A 221 -16.90 -12.61 -22.48
C VAL A 221 -17.11 -11.87 -21.16
N MET A 222 -18.15 -11.04 -21.09
CA MET A 222 -18.42 -10.19 -19.93
C MET A 222 -18.61 -11.05 -18.67
N GLY A 223 -17.78 -10.78 -17.67
CA GLY A 223 -17.81 -11.45 -16.38
C GLY A 223 -17.27 -12.88 -16.38
N TRP A 224 -16.70 -13.37 -17.47
CA TRP A 224 -16.10 -14.70 -17.58
C TRP A 224 -14.58 -14.62 -17.60
N HIS A 225 -13.93 -15.18 -16.59
CA HIS A 225 -12.46 -15.16 -16.46
C HIS A 225 -11.93 -16.55 -16.18
N ALA A 226 -10.90 -16.97 -16.93
CA ALA A 226 -10.21 -18.22 -16.66
C ALA A 226 -9.08 -17.97 -15.65
N ILE A 227 -9.18 -18.58 -14.48
CA ILE A 227 -8.25 -18.38 -13.36
C ILE A 227 -7.57 -19.70 -13.02
N ASN A 228 -6.28 -19.64 -12.70
CA ASN A 228 -5.51 -20.82 -12.30
C ASN A 228 -5.77 -21.18 -10.83
N ASP A 229 -5.83 -22.47 -10.53
CA ASP A 229 -6.16 -22.97 -9.19
C ASP A 229 -5.12 -22.55 -8.15
N TYR A 230 -3.85 -22.28 -8.52
CA TYR A 230 -2.88 -21.69 -7.57
C TYR A 230 -3.32 -20.35 -6.98
N THR A 231 -4.09 -19.56 -7.73
CA THR A 231 -4.62 -18.29 -7.20
C THR A 231 -5.82 -18.54 -6.31
N MET A 232 -6.69 -19.46 -6.71
CA MET A 232 -7.95 -19.73 -6.02
C MET A 232 -7.72 -20.49 -4.70
N ASP A 233 -6.76 -21.40 -4.69
CA ASP A 233 -6.35 -22.20 -3.52
C ASP A 233 -5.49 -21.42 -2.51
N ALA A 234 -4.91 -20.28 -2.91
CA ALA A 234 -4.15 -19.43 -2.01
C ALA A 234 -5.09 -18.73 -1.02
N THR A 235 -4.82 -18.89 0.28
CA THR A 235 -5.54 -18.19 1.36
C THR A 235 -4.94 -16.83 1.66
N VAL A 236 -3.66 -16.63 1.27
CA VAL A 236 -2.95 -15.35 1.34
C VAL A 236 -2.27 -15.08 0.00
N ILE A 237 -2.49 -13.89 -0.56
CA ILE A 237 -1.78 -13.41 -1.74
C ILE A 237 -0.96 -12.18 -1.36
N ILE A 238 0.36 -12.27 -1.55
CA ILE A 238 1.27 -11.13 -1.50
C ILE A 238 1.56 -10.72 -2.94
N ASN A 239 0.88 -9.71 -3.41
CA ASN A 239 1.02 -9.14 -4.74
C ASN A 239 2.24 -8.21 -4.79
N THR A 240 3.25 -8.51 -5.60
CA THR A 240 4.50 -7.75 -5.63
C THR A 240 4.73 -7.09 -6.99
N PRO A 241 3.96 -6.05 -7.35
CA PRO A 241 4.04 -5.42 -8.66
C PRO A 241 5.34 -4.63 -8.84
N LYS A 242 5.70 -4.37 -10.10
CA LYS A 242 6.82 -3.49 -10.48
C LYS A 242 6.30 -2.09 -10.81
N LEU A 243 6.85 -1.05 -10.22
CA LEU A 243 6.51 0.34 -10.56
C LEU A 243 7.01 0.69 -11.98
N LYS A 244 6.12 0.67 -12.97
CA LYS A 244 6.49 1.01 -14.35
C LYS A 244 5.36 1.65 -15.13
N CYS A 245 5.77 2.42 -16.13
CA CYS A 245 4.90 2.86 -17.21
C CYS A 245 4.70 1.72 -18.23
N HIS A 246 3.45 1.48 -18.61
CA HIS A 246 3.07 0.55 -19.65
C HIS A 246 1.92 1.17 -20.45
N THR A 247 2.25 1.59 -21.68
CA THR A 247 1.48 2.48 -22.55
C THR A 247 1.34 3.84 -21.88
N PHE A 248 0.17 4.16 -21.37
CA PHE A 248 -0.06 5.35 -20.57
C PHE A 248 -0.61 5.04 -19.19
N LEU A 249 -0.85 3.77 -18.90
CA LEU A 249 -1.16 3.31 -17.57
C LEU A 249 0.13 2.94 -16.86
N ASN A 250 0.16 3.18 -15.57
CA ASN A 250 1.12 2.50 -14.73
C ASN A 250 0.74 1.02 -14.57
N THR A 251 1.71 0.19 -14.23
CA THR A 251 1.43 -1.14 -13.70
C THR A 251 1.76 -1.12 -12.22
N ILE A 252 0.75 -1.32 -11.39
CA ILE A 252 0.90 -1.41 -9.94
C ILE A 252 0.05 -2.61 -9.50
N ALA A 253 -0.71 -2.53 -8.41
CA ALA A 253 -1.38 -3.63 -7.76
C ALA A 253 -2.44 -4.28 -8.64
N LEU A 254 -3.39 -3.48 -9.17
CA LEU A 254 -4.50 -4.02 -9.95
C LEU A 254 -4.01 -4.69 -11.22
N LYS A 255 -3.17 -3.98 -11.99
CA LYS A 255 -2.71 -4.46 -13.30
C LYS A 255 -1.76 -5.64 -13.22
N ASN A 256 -1.09 -5.86 -12.08
CA ASN A 256 -0.30 -7.07 -11.88
C ASN A 256 -1.17 -8.34 -11.94
N HIS A 257 -2.45 -8.23 -11.59
CA HIS A 257 -3.39 -9.33 -11.66
C HIS A 257 -3.86 -9.71 -13.07
N VAL A 258 -3.44 -8.98 -14.12
CA VAL A 258 -3.51 -9.51 -15.49
C VAL A 258 -2.79 -10.86 -15.59
N GLY A 259 -1.69 -11.05 -14.87
CA GLY A 259 -0.99 -12.34 -14.76
C GLY A 259 -1.67 -13.38 -13.86
N THR A 260 -2.89 -13.14 -13.42
CA THR A 260 -3.71 -14.11 -12.67
C THR A 260 -4.66 -14.85 -13.61
N SER A 261 -5.10 -14.17 -14.68
CA SER A 261 -5.85 -14.82 -15.74
C SER A 261 -4.92 -15.61 -16.66
N ILE A 262 -5.36 -16.82 -17.01
CA ILE A 262 -4.54 -17.77 -17.75
C ILE A 262 -4.52 -17.45 -19.25
N VAL A 263 -3.38 -17.66 -19.90
CA VAL A 263 -3.31 -17.66 -21.37
C VAL A 263 -3.64 -19.05 -21.90
N LEU A 264 -4.77 -19.18 -22.60
CA LEU A 264 -5.19 -20.46 -23.17
C LEU A 264 -4.47 -20.75 -24.49
N PRO A 265 -4.05 -22.01 -24.73
CA PRO A 265 -3.41 -22.43 -25.96
C PRO A 265 -4.25 -22.07 -27.20
N GLY A 266 -3.62 -21.40 -28.17
CA GLY A 266 -4.25 -21.06 -29.44
C GLY A 266 -5.25 -19.90 -29.40
N ALA A 267 -5.47 -19.26 -28.24
CA ALA A 267 -6.33 -18.08 -28.12
C ALA A 267 -5.59 -16.74 -28.35
N GLY A 268 -4.27 -16.72 -28.14
CA GLY A 268 -3.47 -15.49 -28.21
C GLY A 268 -3.45 -14.75 -26.87
N TYR A 269 -2.34 -14.05 -26.60
CA TYR A 269 -2.09 -13.38 -25.33
C TYR A 269 -3.16 -12.35 -24.95
N GLY A 270 -3.58 -11.51 -25.90
CA GLY A 270 -4.53 -10.43 -25.65
C GLY A 270 -5.97 -10.88 -25.40
N SER A 271 -6.27 -12.19 -25.45
CA SER A 271 -7.64 -12.67 -25.27
C SER A 271 -8.08 -12.86 -23.82
N ARG A 272 -7.12 -12.97 -22.89
CA ARG A 272 -7.39 -13.22 -21.45
C ARG A 272 -7.95 -12.03 -20.69
N ILE A 273 -7.80 -10.83 -21.24
CA ILE A 273 -8.24 -9.57 -20.67
C ILE A 273 -8.74 -8.69 -21.82
N VAL A 274 -9.84 -7.99 -21.61
CA VAL A 274 -10.35 -6.96 -22.51
C VAL A 274 -9.37 -5.79 -22.50
N HIS A 275 -8.74 -5.52 -23.64
CA HIS A 275 -7.91 -4.31 -23.78
C HIS A 275 -8.75 -3.17 -24.35
N GLY A 276 -9.93 -3.46 -24.91
CA GLY A 276 -10.87 -2.43 -25.21
C GLY A 276 -12.21 -2.79 -25.81
N ILE A 277 -13.01 -1.73 -25.92
CA ILE A 277 -14.23 -1.74 -26.71
C ILE A 277 -13.85 -1.51 -28.18
N ARG A 278 -14.36 -2.37 -29.08
CA ARG A 278 -14.15 -2.29 -30.54
C ARG A 278 -14.57 -0.92 -31.06
N GLY A 279 -13.65 -0.26 -31.76
CA GLY A 279 -13.88 1.08 -32.31
C GLY A 279 -13.69 2.23 -31.30
N GLY A 280 -13.39 1.93 -30.03
CA GLY A 280 -12.94 2.90 -29.03
C GLY A 280 -11.42 3.13 -29.07
N ASP A 281 -10.93 4.02 -28.20
CA ASP A 281 -9.49 4.10 -27.92
C ASP A 281 -9.07 2.92 -27.00
N TYR A 282 -7.80 2.86 -26.57
CA TYR A 282 -7.34 1.69 -25.81
C TYR A 282 -7.54 1.79 -24.30
N TYR A 283 -7.95 2.92 -23.71
CA TYR A 283 -7.96 3.00 -22.22
C TYR A 283 -8.68 4.23 -21.58
N PHE A 284 -8.46 5.50 -21.97
CA PHE A 284 -9.07 6.66 -21.24
C PHE A 284 -10.51 6.92 -21.65
N GLN A 285 -10.83 6.75 -22.94
CA GLN A 285 -12.23 6.77 -23.43
C GLN A 285 -12.76 5.35 -23.62
N ASN A 286 -12.04 4.36 -23.10
CA ASN A 286 -12.34 2.96 -23.25
C ASN A 286 -12.68 2.36 -21.91
N ASP A 287 -13.95 2.05 -21.82
CA ASP A 287 -14.60 1.56 -20.62
C ASP A 287 -14.37 0.06 -20.39
N GLY A 288 -13.65 -0.63 -21.29
CA GLY A 288 -13.44 -2.07 -21.25
C GLY A 288 -12.37 -2.51 -20.24
N PHE A 289 -11.17 -1.93 -20.31
CA PHE A 289 -10.03 -2.44 -19.54
C PHE A 289 -10.22 -2.33 -18.02
N TRP A 290 -10.69 -1.17 -17.53
CA TRP A 290 -10.85 -0.98 -16.09
C TRP A 290 -11.93 -1.91 -15.52
N ARG A 291 -13.04 -2.12 -16.27
CA ARG A 291 -14.11 -3.04 -15.86
C ARG A 291 -13.59 -4.47 -15.75
N ASP A 292 -12.82 -4.90 -16.74
CA ASP A 292 -12.30 -6.26 -16.79
C ASP A 292 -11.24 -6.53 -15.71
N ILE A 293 -10.36 -5.56 -15.43
CA ILE A 293 -9.36 -5.72 -14.36
C ILE A 293 -9.99 -5.63 -12.96
N HIS A 294 -11.08 -4.85 -12.80
CA HIS A 294 -11.88 -4.85 -11.56
C HIS A 294 -12.55 -6.20 -11.34
N ASP A 295 -13.10 -6.83 -12.38
CA ASP A 295 -13.69 -8.17 -12.28
C ASP A 295 -12.67 -9.21 -11.83
N VAL A 296 -11.49 -9.21 -12.43
CA VAL A 296 -10.39 -10.08 -11.99
C VAL A 296 -10.03 -9.82 -10.53
N HIS A 297 -9.93 -8.55 -10.11
CA HIS A 297 -9.60 -8.21 -8.72
C HIS A 297 -10.70 -8.63 -7.74
N LYS A 298 -11.97 -8.49 -8.12
CA LYS A 298 -13.11 -8.97 -7.32
C LYS A 298 -13.07 -10.49 -7.17
N ILE A 299 -12.74 -11.24 -8.23
CA ILE A 299 -12.55 -12.69 -8.14
C ILE A 299 -11.44 -13.03 -7.14
N ILE A 300 -10.31 -12.34 -7.25
CA ILE A 300 -9.17 -12.53 -6.33
C ILE A 300 -9.57 -12.26 -4.89
N LEU A 301 -10.36 -11.24 -4.60
CA LEU A 301 -10.71 -10.93 -3.22
C LEU A 301 -11.88 -11.78 -2.70
N TYR A 302 -12.87 -12.11 -3.53
CA TYR A 302 -14.20 -12.53 -3.09
C TYR A 302 -14.68 -13.89 -3.62
N ALA A 303 -14.02 -14.50 -4.60
CA ALA A 303 -14.33 -15.86 -5.01
C ALA A 303 -13.67 -16.89 -4.06
N ASP A 304 -14.34 -17.98 -3.73
CA ASP A 304 -13.75 -19.10 -2.98
C ASP A 304 -12.83 -19.97 -3.86
N ALA A 305 -12.43 -21.16 -3.41
CA ALA A 305 -11.54 -22.04 -4.19
C ALA A 305 -12.26 -22.66 -5.40
N GLU A 306 -13.59 -22.75 -5.34
CA GLU A 306 -14.45 -23.31 -6.38
C GLU A 306 -14.86 -22.28 -7.44
N GLY A 307 -14.54 -21.00 -7.23
CA GLY A 307 -14.88 -19.92 -8.14
C GLY A 307 -16.23 -19.25 -7.86
N ASP A 308 -16.86 -19.56 -6.73
CA ASP A 308 -18.13 -18.96 -6.34
C ASP A 308 -17.91 -17.63 -5.62
N MET A 309 -18.62 -16.58 -6.04
CA MET A 309 -18.49 -15.23 -5.48
C MET A 309 -19.22 -15.09 -4.13
N HIS A 310 -18.53 -14.55 -3.13
CA HIS A 310 -19.07 -14.32 -1.78
C HIS A 310 -19.14 -12.83 -1.41
N PRO A 311 -20.07 -12.41 -0.53
CA PRO A 311 -20.15 -11.02 -0.08
C PRO A 311 -18.96 -10.55 0.79
N SER A 312 -18.21 -11.48 1.37
CA SER A 312 -17.01 -11.20 2.17
C SER A 312 -15.77 -11.68 1.45
N GLN A 313 -14.64 -11.03 1.71
CA GLN A 313 -13.35 -11.46 1.16
C GLN A 313 -13.04 -12.90 1.60
N GLN A 314 -12.50 -13.70 0.68
CA GLN A 314 -12.17 -15.12 0.88
C GLN A 314 -10.67 -15.36 1.11
N ARG A 315 -9.84 -14.37 0.81
CA ARG A 315 -8.38 -14.44 1.00
C ARG A 315 -7.81 -13.11 1.46
N ARG A 316 -6.73 -13.17 2.24
CA ARG A 316 -5.99 -11.98 2.68
C ARG A 316 -5.09 -11.52 1.54
N HIS A 317 -5.02 -10.21 1.33
CA HIS A 317 -4.28 -9.60 0.22
C HIS A 317 -3.36 -8.50 0.73
N LEU A 318 -2.12 -8.53 0.30
CA LEU A 318 -1.11 -7.52 0.61
C LEU A 318 -0.38 -7.15 -0.67
N ASN A 319 -0.26 -5.86 -0.93
CA ASN A 319 0.56 -5.31 -2.00
C ASN A 319 1.90 -4.86 -1.45
N VAL A 320 2.99 -5.22 -2.14
CA VAL A 320 4.35 -4.71 -1.89
C VAL A 320 5.00 -4.34 -3.23
N VAL A 321 4.92 -3.07 -3.58
CA VAL A 321 5.39 -2.54 -4.86
C VAL A 321 6.91 -2.43 -4.86
N ASP A 322 7.56 -3.08 -5.82
CA ASP A 322 8.96 -2.83 -6.17
C ASP A 322 9.06 -1.49 -6.91
N ALA A 323 9.38 -0.45 -6.14
CA ALA A 323 9.60 0.92 -6.60
C ALA A 323 11.05 1.38 -6.36
N ILE A 324 12.00 0.46 -6.13
CA ILE A 324 13.40 0.82 -5.91
C ILE A 324 13.98 1.42 -7.20
N VAL A 325 13.84 0.69 -8.30
CA VAL A 325 14.10 1.17 -9.66
C VAL A 325 12.85 0.90 -10.48
N GLY A 326 12.14 1.95 -10.86
CA GLY A 326 11.01 1.87 -11.76
C GLY A 326 11.41 1.96 -13.24
N MET A 327 10.44 1.78 -14.13
CA MET A 327 10.64 1.92 -15.58
C MET A 327 9.74 3.03 -16.14
N ARG A 328 10.35 4.01 -16.81
CA ARG A 328 9.64 5.10 -17.50
C ARG A 328 9.13 4.64 -18.88
N GLY A 329 8.37 5.49 -19.56
CA GLY A 329 7.83 5.20 -20.89
C GLY A 329 8.89 4.85 -21.93
N SER A 330 8.49 4.04 -22.92
CA SER A 330 9.38 3.59 -23.99
C SER A 330 9.57 4.68 -25.06
N THR A 331 10.79 4.76 -25.60
CA THR A 331 11.13 5.54 -26.81
C THR A 331 10.86 4.78 -28.11
N SER A 332 10.46 3.50 -28.02
CA SER A 332 10.05 2.67 -29.15
C SER A 332 8.55 2.35 -29.05
N GLY A 333 7.87 2.15 -30.19
CA GLY A 333 6.40 2.02 -30.27
C GLY A 333 5.77 0.84 -29.52
N SER A 334 6.53 0.10 -28.71
CA SER A 334 5.99 -0.84 -27.73
C SER A 334 6.59 -0.58 -26.36
N CYS A 335 5.75 -0.10 -25.45
CA CYS A 335 6.03 0.16 -24.05
C CYS A 335 6.22 -1.09 -23.19
N HIS A 336 5.95 -2.27 -23.74
CA HIS A 336 6.04 -3.51 -22.99
C HIS A 336 7.50 -3.93 -22.78
N GLN A 337 8.43 -3.18 -23.38
CA GLN A 337 9.66 -3.79 -23.82
C GLN A 337 10.94 -3.15 -23.32
N ASP A 338 11.11 -1.83 -23.38
CA ASP A 338 12.29 -1.14 -22.85
C ASP A 338 11.94 0.32 -22.57
N GLY A 339 12.22 0.79 -21.35
CA GLY A 339 12.11 2.19 -20.95
C GLY A 339 13.30 2.59 -20.10
N PRO A 340 13.64 3.88 -20.00
CA PRO A 340 14.72 4.31 -19.13
C PRO A 340 14.37 4.01 -17.66
N PRO A 341 15.36 3.64 -16.83
CA PRO A 341 15.14 3.46 -15.40
C PRO A 341 14.73 4.79 -14.74
N ALA A 342 13.96 4.68 -13.67
CA ALA A 342 13.69 5.75 -12.72
C ALA A 342 14.14 5.28 -11.34
N GLU A 343 15.15 5.94 -10.81
CA GLU A 343 15.69 5.72 -9.46
C GLU A 343 14.72 6.35 -8.46
N THR A 344 13.81 5.54 -7.93
CA THR A 344 12.72 6.00 -7.04
C THR A 344 12.97 5.63 -5.58
N HIS A 345 13.82 4.63 -5.34
CA HIS A 345 14.40 4.32 -4.03
C HIS A 345 13.36 4.01 -2.95
N ALA A 346 12.21 3.45 -3.34
CA ALA A 346 11.09 3.24 -2.44
C ALA A 346 10.49 1.84 -2.49
N ILE A 347 9.76 1.50 -1.43
CA ILE A 347 8.77 0.43 -1.39
C ILE A 347 7.44 1.04 -0.98
N VAL A 348 6.37 0.67 -1.69
CA VAL A 348 4.99 1.05 -1.32
C VAL A 348 4.24 -0.21 -0.91
N ALA A 349 3.56 -0.21 0.24
CA ALA A 349 2.84 -1.39 0.70
C ALA A 349 1.48 -1.08 1.32
N SER A 350 0.48 -1.90 1.05
CA SER A 350 -0.85 -1.81 1.68
C SER A 350 -1.68 -3.07 1.41
N ALA A 351 -2.66 -3.35 2.27
CA ALA A 351 -3.69 -4.35 1.99
C ALA A 351 -4.80 -3.83 1.04
N ASP A 352 -4.84 -2.52 0.77
CA ASP A 352 -5.80 -1.90 -0.14
C ASP A 352 -5.14 -1.63 -1.51
N SER A 353 -5.63 -2.30 -2.56
CA SER A 353 -5.03 -2.23 -3.89
C SER A 353 -5.26 -0.90 -4.60
N ILE A 354 -6.41 -0.26 -4.39
CA ILE A 354 -6.72 1.04 -5.00
C ILE A 354 -5.87 2.13 -4.33
N ALA A 355 -5.78 2.11 -3.00
CA ALA A 355 -4.96 3.05 -2.25
C ALA A 355 -3.47 2.87 -2.59
N THR A 356 -3.02 1.61 -2.75
CA THR A 356 -1.66 1.32 -3.25
C THR A 356 -1.43 1.98 -4.60
N ASP A 357 -2.34 1.75 -5.57
CA ASP A 357 -2.22 2.31 -6.92
C ASP A 357 -2.27 3.84 -6.90
N ALA A 358 -3.12 4.44 -6.06
CA ALA A 358 -3.23 5.90 -5.94
C ALA A 358 -1.93 6.54 -5.43
N VAL A 359 -1.37 6.03 -4.33
CA VAL A 359 -0.12 6.54 -3.75
C VAL A 359 1.08 6.25 -4.66
N ALA A 360 1.20 5.04 -5.19
CA ALA A 360 2.29 4.73 -6.12
C ALA A 360 2.17 5.49 -7.45
N SER A 361 0.95 5.86 -7.90
CA SER A 361 0.75 6.80 -9.01
C SER A 361 1.32 8.18 -8.68
N ARG A 362 1.05 8.70 -7.47
CA ARG A 362 1.66 9.95 -7.02
C ARG A 362 3.19 9.86 -7.03
N VAL A 363 3.77 8.76 -6.55
CA VAL A 363 5.23 8.56 -6.56
C VAL A 363 5.82 8.61 -7.99
N MET A 364 5.06 8.17 -9.00
CA MET A 364 5.45 8.31 -10.42
C MET A 364 5.24 9.73 -10.97
N GLY A 365 4.69 10.66 -10.18
CA GLY A 365 4.26 11.98 -10.61
C GLY A 365 2.97 11.96 -11.44
N TYR A 366 2.13 10.94 -11.28
CA TYR A 366 0.87 10.79 -12.00
C TYR A 366 -0.35 11.18 -11.16
N ASN A 367 -1.29 11.88 -11.79
CA ASN A 367 -2.60 12.19 -11.28
C ASN A 367 -3.43 10.90 -11.25
N PHE A 368 -3.48 10.27 -10.08
CA PHE A 368 -4.20 9.03 -9.88
C PHE A 368 -5.69 9.12 -10.23
N ARG A 369 -6.30 10.31 -10.10
CA ARG A 369 -7.72 10.53 -10.43
C ARG A 369 -8.01 10.43 -11.92
N ALA A 370 -7.01 10.60 -12.77
CA ALA A 370 -7.15 10.43 -14.20
C ALA A 370 -7.12 8.93 -14.59
N ILE A 371 -6.46 8.08 -13.80
CA ILE A 371 -6.22 6.67 -14.14
C ILE A 371 -7.51 5.87 -13.96
N PRO A 372 -8.12 5.32 -15.03
CA PRO A 372 -9.49 4.78 -14.94
C PRO A 372 -9.69 3.66 -13.91
N PRO A 373 -8.80 2.65 -13.77
CA PRO A 373 -8.95 1.64 -12.71
C PRO A 373 -8.91 2.21 -11.28
N ILE A 374 -8.29 3.37 -11.07
CA ILE A 374 -8.28 4.02 -9.76
C ILE A 374 -9.52 4.92 -9.63
N HIS A 375 -9.84 5.69 -10.68
CA HIS A 375 -10.98 6.60 -10.72
C HIS A 375 -12.32 5.91 -10.45
N HIS A 376 -12.52 4.73 -11.04
CA HIS A 376 -13.77 3.97 -10.97
C HIS A 376 -13.89 3.07 -9.72
N ALA A 377 -13.01 3.21 -8.72
CA ALA A 377 -13.06 2.39 -7.51
C ALA A 377 -14.42 2.47 -6.78
N ASP A 378 -14.99 3.67 -6.70
CA ASP A 378 -16.27 3.92 -6.01
C ASP A 378 -17.49 3.32 -6.73
N ASP A 379 -17.34 2.90 -8.00
CA ASP A 379 -18.39 2.22 -8.74
C ASP A 379 -18.60 0.77 -8.22
N GLU A 380 -17.62 0.19 -7.52
CA GLU A 380 -17.61 -1.20 -7.04
C GLU A 380 -18.31 -1.39 -5.67
N VAL A 381 -19.60 -1.06 -5.60
CA VAL A 381 -20.34 -0.99 -4.32
C VAL A 381 -20.57 -2.35 -3.64
N LEU A 382 -20.84 -3.41 -4.42
CA LEU A 382 -21.19 -4.74 -3.87
C LEU A 382 -19.97 -5.52 -3.40
N HIS A 383 -18.85 -5.34 -4.10
CA HIS A 383 -17.57 -5.99 -3.85
C HIS A 383 -16.46 -4.95 -3.92
N PRO A 384 -16.31 -4.11 -2.88
CA PRO A 384 -15.32 -3.04 -2.88
C PRO A 384 -13.91 -3.59 -3.05
N ILE A 385 -13.12 -2.93 -3.89
CA ILE A 385 -11.74 -3.33 -4.19
C ILE A 385 -10.70 -2.41 -3.58
N GLY A 386 -11.14 -1.34 -2.92
CA GLY A 386 -10.32 -0.37 -2.21
C GLY A 386 -10.92 1.03 -2.23
N THR A 387 -10.16 2.02 -1.78
CA THR A 387 -10.53 3.45 -1.82
C THR A 387 -9.54 4.28 -2.61
N ASN A 388 -10.03 5.27 -3.35
CA ASN A 388 -9.22 6.32 -3.98
C ASN A 388 -9.35 7.69 -3.28
N ASP A 389 -10.11 7.79 -2.18
CA ASP A 389 -10.35 9.03 -1.47
C ASP A 389 -9.17 9.38 -0.55
N PRO A 390 -8.40 10.46 -0.83
CA PRO A 390 -7.28 10.85 0.01
C PRO A 390 -7.65 11.22 1.44
N GLY A 391 -8.93 11.53 1.70
CA GLY A 391 -9.44 11.73 3.04
C GLY A 391 -9.52 10.45 3.87
N THR A 392 -9.51 9.28 3.23
CA THR A 392 -9.57 7.94 3.87
C THR A 392 -8.32 7.10 3.63
N ILE A 393 -7.36 7.62 2.86
CA ILE A 393 -6.05 7.01 2.67
C ILE A 393 -5.06 7.73 3.59
N ARG A 394 -4.39 6.97 4.43
CA ARG A 394 -3.35 7.45 5.33
C ARG A 394 -2.00 6.94 4.84
N VAL A 395 -1.17 7.85 4.32
CA VAL A 395 0.24 7.56 4.06
C VAL A 395 0.98 7.48 5.40
N ILE A 396 1.76 6.42 5.57
CA ILE A 396 2.57 6.17 6.77
C ILE A 396 4.00 5.84 6.36
N GLY A 397 4.94 5.99 7.28
CA GLY A 397 6.36 5.76 7.01
C GLY A 397 7.09 7.07 6.74
N ASP A 398 7.89 7.10 5.67
CA ASP A 398 8.68 8.26 5.28
C ASP A 398 7.82 9.30 4.53
N ASP A 399 8.37 10.50 4.35
CA ASP A 399 7.66 11.57 3.64
C ASP A 399 7.66 11.39 2.12
N ILE A 400 6.50 11.59 1.49
CA ILE A 400 6.40 11.80 0.04
C ILE A 400 6.51 13.30 -0.21
N ASN A 401 7.64 13.76 -0.71
CA ASN A 401 7.94 15.19 -0.86
C ASN A 401 8.64 15.50 -2.20
N GLU A 402 9.46 16.55 -2.23
CA GLU A 402 10.21 16.96 -3.40
C GLU A 402 11.26 15.94 -3.88
N GLU A 403 11.65 14.97 -3.05
CA GLU A 403 12.50 13.84 -3.47
C GLU A 403 11.80 12.96 -4.52
N GLN A 404 10.46 12.96 -4.55
CA GLN A 404 9.63 12.34 -5.58
C GLN A 404 9.00 13.39 -6.51
N SER A 405 9.73 14.46 -6.85
CA SER A 405 9.26 15.56 -7.72
C SER A 405 9.35 15.29 -9.22
N PHE A 406 9.32 14.02 -9.64
CA PHE A 406 9.59 13.63 -11.01
C PHE A 406 8.37 12.95 -11.66
N VAL A 407 7.92 13.50 -12.80
CA VAL A 407 6.89 12.88 -13.62
C VAL A 407 7.52 11.89 -14.57
N TYR A 408 7.21 10.61 -14.41
CA TYR A 408 7.68 9.55 -15.30
C TYR A 408 7.30 9.82 -16.75
N ASP A 409 8.24 9.62 -17.67
CA ASP A 409 7.92 9.78 -19.09
C ASP A 409 6.77 8.88 -19.49
N TYR A 410 5.90 9.41 -20.33
CA TYR A 410 4.90 8.63 -21.03
C TYR A 410 5.52 7.94 -22.23
N CYS A 411 4.89 6.87 -22.70
CA CYS A 411 5.28 6.31 -23.98
C CYS A 411 5.00 7.33 -25.09
N TYR A 412 5.93 7.49 -26.04
CA TYR A 412 5.91 8.56 -27.04
C TYR A 412 4.56 8.69 -27.78
N GLU A 413 3.94 7.55 -28.11
CA GLU A 413 2.66 7.49 -28.83
C GLU A 413 1.47 8.04 -28.02
N TRP A 414 1.63 8.18 -26.70
CA TRP A 414 0.59 8.55 -25.75
C TRP A 414 0.83 9.89 -25.05
N ALA A 415 1.97 10.54 -25.29
CA ALA A 415 2.27 11.85 -24.71
C ALA A 415 1.17 12.91 -25.00
N PRO A 416 0.55 12.98 -26.20
CA PRO A 416 -0.56 13.92 -26.44
C PRO A 416 -1.78 13.66 -25.54
N GLN A 417 -2.15 12.40 -25.32
CA GLN A 417 -3.28 12.00 -24.49
C GLN A 417 -2.98 12.25 -23.02
N ALA A 418 -1.76 11.92 -22.56
CA ALA A 418 -1.34 12.23 -21.18
C ALA A 418 -1.46 13.73 -20.86
N ALA A 419 -1.14 14.60 -21.83
CA ALA A 419 -1.35 16.04 -21.70
C ALA A 419 -2.84 16.42 -21.73
N GLN A 420 -3.64 15.80 -22.61
CA GLN A 420 -5.09 16.05 -22.69
C GLN A 420 -5.83 15.71 -21.38
N TYR A 421 -5.41 14.66 -20.67
CA TYR A 421 -6.02 14.20 -19.42
C TYR A 421 -5.31 14.73 -18.16
N GLU A 422 -4.35 15.65 -18.32
CA GLU A 422 -3.61 16.23 -17.19
C GLU A 422 -3.02 15.14 -16.27
N LEU A 423 -2.44 14.10 -16.88
CA LEU A 423 -1.94 12.93 -16.16
C LEU A 423 -0.72 13.27 -15.30
N GLY A 424 0.08 14.26 -15.65
CA GLY A 424 1.21 14.67 -14.82
C GLY A 424 0.76 15.58 -13.69
N VAL A 425 1.13 15.28 -12.45
CA VAL A 425 0.89 16.21 -11.33
C VAL A 425 1.80 17.43 -11.45
N THR A 426 1.32 18.56 -10.97
CA THR A 426 2.06 19.83 -10.91
C THR A 426 2.43 20.22 -9.49
N ASP A 427 1.85 19.55 -8.49
CA ASP A 427 2.07 19.81 -7.08
C ASP A 427 2.81 18.65 -6.42
N PHE A 428 4.02 18.94 -5.96
CA PHE A 428 4.89 18.06 -5.18
C PHE A 428 5.24 18.67 -3.83
N GLN A 429 4.65 19.83 -3.49
CA GLN A 429 5.01 20.57 -2.31
C GLN A 429 4.20 20.04 -1.12
N PRO A 430 4.86 19.53 -0.07
CA PRO A 430 4.15 19.00 1.06
C PRO A 430 3.48 20.11 1.88
N PRO A 431 2.44 19.79 2.66
CA PRO A 431 1.85 20.73 3.60
C PRO A 431 2.88 21.33 4.56
N ALA A 432 2.69 22.60 4.93
CA ALA A 432 3.57 23.29 5.86
C ALA A 432 2.96 23.32 7.27
N ILE A 433 3.58 22.60 8.22
CA ILE A 433 3.25 22.66 9.64
C ILE A 433 3.90 23.92 10.22
N ALA A 434 3.11 24.98 10.42
CA ALA A 434 3.61 26.31 10.78
C ALA A 434 3.79 26.50 12.29
N ALA A 435 2.88 25.94 13.09
CA ALA A 435 2.91 26.04 14.54
C ALA A 435 2.24 24.80 15.16
N VAL A 436 2.71 24.39 16.33
CA VAL A 436 2.13 23.31 17.13
C VAL A 436 2.03 23.79 18.57
N HIS A 437 0.86 23.65 19.18
CA HIS A 437 0.59 24.04 20.55
C HIS A 437 0.07 22.85 21.35
N ILE A 438 0.50 22.74 22.61
CA ILE A 438 0.10 21.68 23.54
C ILE A 438 -0.62 22.28 24.74
N ALA A 439 -1.92 22.02 24.84
CA ALA A 439 -2.72 22.44 25.99
C ALA A 439 -2.92 21.29 26.98
N TYR A 440 -2.57 21.52 28.25
CA TYR A 440 -2.69 20.52 29.33
C TYR A 440 -3.98 20.70 30.13
N TYR A 441 -4.90 19.73 30.05
CA TYR A 441 -6.18 19.75 30.79
C TYR A 441 -6.15 18.79 31.99
N SER A 442 -7.27 18.65 32.72
CA SER A 442 -7.36 17.75 33.89
C SER A 442 -7.22 16.27 33.52
N ASP A 443 -7.79 15.86 32.39
CA ASP A 443 -7.93 14.44 32.01
C ASP A 443 -7.28 14.08 30.66
N GLU A 444 -6.89 15.08 29.87
CA GLU A 444 -6.30 14.90 28.53
C GLU A 444 -5.20 15.94 28.25
N VAL A 445 -4.44 15.71 27.19
CA VAL A 445 -3.59 16.70 26.54
C VAL A 445 -4.18 16.99 25.17
N ARG A 446 -4.33 18.25 24.79
CA ARG A 446 -4.72 18.61 23.42
C ARG A 446 -3.51 19.10 22.64
N VAL A 447 -3.35 18.55 21.46
CA VAL A 447 -2.35 18.97 20.49
C VAL A 447 -3.08 19.67 19.36
N SER A 448 -2.75 20.94 19.13
CA SER A 448 -3.31 21.75 18.06
C SER A 448 -2.18 22.16 17.12
N ALA A 449 -2.44 22.17 15.81
CA ALA A 449 -1.46 22.56 14.82
C ALA A 449 -2.07 23.43 13.73
N THR A 450 -1.34 24.46 13.31
CA THR A 450 -1.70 25.28 12.14
C THR A 450 -0.93 24.74 10.93
N ILE A 451 -1.64 24.20 9.95
CA ILE A 451 -1.04 23.45 8.84
C ILE A 451 -1.60 23.94 7.50
N SER A 452 -0.78 24.66 6.74
CA SER A 452 -1.18 25.17 5.42
C SER A 452 -1.10 24.07 4.36
N GLY A 453 -2.13 23.97 3.52
CA GLY A 453 -2.17 23.04 2.38
C GLY A 453 -2.51 21.59 2.74
N ALA A 454 -2.75 21.27 4.01
CA ALA A 454 -3.16 19.94 4.41
C ALA A 454 -4.65 19.68 4.12
N LEU A 455 -4.93 18.49 3.59
CA LEU A 455 -6.26 17.90 3.56
C LEU A 455 -6.59 17.24 4.91
N THR A 456 -5.60 16.56 5.48
CA THR A 456 -5.73 15.85 6.76
C THR A 456 -4.41 15.87 7.52
N ALA A 457 -4.48 15.64 8.82
CA ALA A 457 -3.30 15.50 9.67
C ALA A 457 -3.51 14.39 10.70
N TYR A 458 -2.40 13.77 11.11
CA TYR A 458 -2.39 12.68 12.07
C TYR A 458 -1.34 12.97 13.14
N VAL A 459 -1.64 12.57 14.38
CA VAL A 459 -0.64 12.43 15.43
C VAL A 459 -0.20 10.98 15.48
N TYR A 460 1.11 10.72 15.44
CA TYR A 460 1.67 9.41 15.72
C TYR A 460 2.28 9.37 17.13
N TYR A 461 1.88 8.39 17.93
CA TYR A 461 2.43 8.13 19.27
C TYR A 461 2.26 6.65 19.62
N LYS A 462 3.25 6.05 20.30
CA LYS A 462 3.20 4.64 20.77
C LYS A 462 2.69 3.66 19.70
N ASP A 463 3.23 3.76 18.50
CA ASP A 463 2.88 2.89 17.36
C ASP A 463 1.42 2.96 16.91
N ALA A 464 0.78 4.10 17.20
CA ALA A 464 -0.59 4.38 16.84
C ALA A 464 -0.73 5.76 16.19
N TYR A 465 -1.61 5.82 15.19
CA TYR A 465 -2.00 7.05 14.52
C TYR A 465 -3.37 7.51 15.03
N VAL A 466 -3.51 8.81 15.25
CA VAL A 466 -4.74 9.49 15.64
C VAL A 466 -5.02 10.58 14.63
N LYS A 467 -6.19 10.54 13.99
CA LYS A 467 -6.60 11.57 13.02
C LYS A 467 -6.95 12.85 13.76
N MET A 468 -6.40 13.97 13.32
CA MET A 468 -6.72 15.28 13.85
C MET A 468 -8.01 15.80 13.20
N GLY A 469 -8.92 16.33 14.01
CA GLY A 469 -10.15 16.99 13.55
C GLY A 469 -9.93 18.47 13.23
N ASP A 470 -10.94 19.13 12.66
CA ASP A 470 -10.95 20.58 12.46
C ASP A 470 -10.97 21.31 13.82
N GLY A 471 -9.95 22.12 14.08
CA GLY A 471 -9.75 22.90 15.31
C GLY A 471 -10.66 24.13 15.44
N GLY A 472 -11.49 24.41 14.43
CA GLY A 472 -12.45 25.52 14.42
C GLY A 472 -12.03 26.71 13.55
N GLY A 473 -10.80 26.69 13.01
CA GLY A 473 -10.26 27.67 12.06
C GLY A 473 -9.80 27.01 10.76
N PRO A 474 -9.73 27.77 9.64
CA PRO A 474 -9.18 27.24 8.40
C PRO A 474 -7.73 26.80 8.65
N ALA A 475 -7.38 25.56 8.27
CA ALA A 475 -6.06 24.97 8.47
C ALA A 475 -5.64 24.74 9.94
N GLU A 476 -6.58 24.76 10.89
CA GLU A 476 -6.33 24.34 12.27
C GLU A 476 -6.74 22.88 12.47
N PHE A 477 -5.82 22.08 12.99
CA PHE A 477 -6.01 20.67 13.27
C PHE A 477 -5.83 20.40 14.75
N GLU A 478 -6.70 19.60 15.36
CA GLU A 478 -6.62 19.27 16.78
C GLU A 478 -6.82 17.77 17.04
N ALA A 479 -6.06 17.23 17.99
CA ALA A 479 -6.28 15.90 18.55
C ALA A 479 -6.10 15.89 20.08
N ALA A 480 -6.93 15.10 20.75
CA ALA A 480 -6.75 14.78 22.17
C ALA A 480 -5.87 13.54 22.32
N LEU A 481 -4.89 13.60 23.22
CA LEU A 481 -4.01 12.50 23.59
C LEU A 481 -4.16 12.17 25.08
N PRO A 482 -3.92 10.90 25.46
CA PRO A 482 -3.88 10.52 26.86
C PRO A 482 -2.70 11.19 27.57
N LYS A 483 -2.85 11.48 28.86
CA LYS A 483 -1.72 11.90 29.69
C LYS A 483 -0.69 10.79 29.85
N GLY A 484 0.57 11.16 29.86
CA GLY A 484 1.67 10.27 30.19
C GLY A 484 2.99 10.78 29.63
N ASP A 485 4.07 10.16 30.07
CA ASP A 485 5.40 10.40 29.53
C ASP A 485 5.49 9.69 28.17
N MET A 486 5.55 10.46 27.09
CA MET A 486 5.63 9.95 25.72
C MET A 486 6.20 10.99 24.76
N THR A 487 6.56 10.52 23.57
CA THR A 487 6.81 11.34 22.38
C THR A 487 5.65 11.21 21.40
N PHE A 488 5.49 12.24 20.59
CA PHE A 488 4.64 12.19 19.40
C PHE A 488 5.22 13.07 18.30
N TYR A 489 4.76 12.87 17.08
CA TYR A 489 4.94 13.81 15.99
C TYR A 489 3.65 13.92 15.18
N ILE A 490 3.56 14.96 14.36
CA ILE A 490 2.43 15.24 13.49
C ILE A 490 2.84 14.90 12.06
N ILE A 491 1.93 14.29 11.32
CA ILE A 491 2.04 14.06 9.89
C ILE A 491 0.94 14.85 9.23
N ALA A 492 1.31 15.79 8.38
CA ALA A 492 0.38 16.50 7.52
C ALA A 492 0.34 15.84 6.15
N GLN A 493 -0.84 15.72 5.56
CA GLN A 493 -1.05 15.12 4.24
C GLN A 493 -2.01 16.00 3.41
N ASP A 494 -1.67 16.23 2.15
CA ASP A 494 -2.56 16.93 1.21
C ASP A 494 -3.43 15.98 0.36
N GLU A 495 -4.14 16.54 -0.62
CA GLU A 495 -4.99 15.79 -1.55
C GLU A 495 -4.22 15.03 -2.65
N TRP A 496 -2.91 15.23 -2.74
CA TRP A 496 -2.00 14.58 -3.67
C TRP A 496 -1.14 13.52 -3.00
N PHE A 497 -1.31 13.29 -1.68
CA PHE A 497 -0.49 12.41 -0.86
C PHE A 497 0.91 12.94 -0.57
N ASN A 498 1.17 14.24 -0.78
CA ASN A 498 2.39 14.85 -0.26
C ASN A 498 2.30 14.86 1.27
N THR A 499 3.38 14.49 1.95
CA THR A 499 3.42 14.46 3.41
C THR A 499 4.57 15.25 3.98
N GLN A 500 4.34 15.77 5.19
CA GLN A 500 5.36 16.40 6.01
C GLN A 500 5.25 15.88 7.44
N HIS A 501 6.34 15.33 7.95
CA HIS A 501 6.52 15.09 9.38
C HIS A 501 6.93 16.39 10.08
N SER A 502 6.36 16.64 11.25
CA SER A 502 6.90 17.60 12.20
C SER A 502 8.15 17.05 12.89
N MET A 503 8.81 17.90 13.68
CA MET A 503 9.73 17.40 14.70
C MET A 503 9.00 16.53 15.74
N THR A 504 9.76 15.79 16.55
CA THR A 504 9.21 15.05 17.69
C THR A 504 9.01 15.97 18.89
N TYR A 505 7.81 15.91 19.47
CA TYR A 505 7.41 16.64 20.66
C TYR A 505 7.40 15.74 21.89
N ARG A 506 7.59 16.33 23.07
CA ARG A 506 7.65 15.63 24.36
C ARG A 506 6.42 15.95 25.21
N LEU A 507 5.88 14.94 25.87
CA LEU A 507 4.80 15.06 26.85
C LEU A 507 5.22 14.50 28.21
N GLY A 508 4.48 14.89 29.24
CA GLY A 508 4.70 14.41 30.60
C GLY A 508 5.91 15.08 31.27
N ALA A 509 6.64 14.35 32.09
CA ALA A 509 7.86 14.83 32.74
C ALA A 509 8.91 15.29 31.70
N CYS A 510 8.99 14.59 30.56
CA CYS A 510 9.91 14.93 29.50
C CYS A 510 9.63 16.28 28.83
N ALA A 511 8.43 16.85 28.99
CA ALA A 511 8.13 18.19 28.47
C ALA A 511 8.80 19.31 29.28
N ALA A 512 9.17 19.05 30.55
CA ALA A 512 9.73 20.03 31.46
C ALA A 512 11.19 19.77 31.89
N ASP A 513 11.81 18.73 31.32
CA ASP A 513 13.24 18.40 31.48
C ASP A 513 14.04 19.12 30.38
N PHE A 514 14.17 20.43 30.51
CA PHE A 514 14.73 21.30 29.47
C PHE A 514 16.25 21.11 29.32
N ASN A 515 16.94 20.65 30.38
CA ASN A 515 18.38 20.40 30.33
C ASN A 515 18.75 18.97 29.89
N GLN A 516 17.75 18.08 29.73
CA GLN A 516 17.89 16.68 29.31
C GLN A 516 18.76 15.84 30.27
N ASP A 517 18.72 16.14 31.57
CA ASP A 517 19.44 15.35 32.57
C ASP A 517 18.62 14.16 33.13
N GLY A 518 17.38 14.02 32.65
CA GLY A 518 16.48 12.93 32.98
C GLY A 518 15.60 13.19 34.21
N ILE A 519 15.65 14.38 34.82
CA ILE A 519 14.81 14.74 35.97
C ILE A 519 14.34 16.19 35.91
N VAL A 520 13.04 16.43 36.12
CA VAL A 520 12.50 17.78 36.20
C VAL A 520 12.82 18.38 37.57
N ASP A 521 13.76 19.31 37.65
CA ASP A 521 14.20 19.87 38.92
C ASP A 521 14.46 21.40 38.91
N GLY A 522 15.27 21.88 39.86
CA GLY A 522 15.60 23.31 39.97
C GLY A 522 16.48 23.83 38.84
N LEU A 523 17.19 22.95 38.12
CA LEU A 523 17.98 23.32 36.95
C LEU A 523 17.08 23.69 35.77
N ASP A 524 16.00 22.95 35.54
CA ASP A 524 14.97 23.29 34.55
C ASP A 524 14.25 24.59 34.88
N TYR A 525 13.92 24.77 36.17
CA TYR A 525 13.36 26.03 36.65
C TYR A 525 14.26 27.22 36.33
N ASN A 526 15.59 27.06 36.47
CA ASN A 526 16.54 28.11 36.14
C ASN A 526 16.58 28.42 34.63
N ILE A 527 16.33 27.43 33.77
CA ILE A 527 16.21 27.62 32.32
C ILE A 527 14.94 28.43 32.03
N TRP A 528 13.78 27.96 32.49
CA TRP A 528 12.50 28.67 32.34
C TRP A 528 12.58 30.11 32.87
N SER A 529 13.02 30.29 34.13
CA SER A 529 13.03 31.60 34.79
C SER A 529 13.97 32.59 34.11
N ARG A 530 15.06 32.12 33.47
CA ARG A 530 15.99 32.99 32.74
C ARG A 530 15.41 33.48 31.43
N ASN A 531 14.52 32.71 30.81
CA ASN A 531 13.92 33.01 29.52
C ASN A 531 12.48 33.51 29.63
N TYR A 532 11.94 33.74 30.82
CA TYR A 532 10.57 34.24 31.00
C TYR A 532 10.28 35.50 30.15
N HIS A 533 9.17 35.49 29.41
CA HIS A 533 8.76 36.43 28.36
C HIS A 533 9.55 36.38 27.04
N LYS A 534 10.37 35.35 26.82
CA LYS A 534 11.01 35.14 25.52
C LYS A 534 9.98 34.68 24.50
N GLU A 535 9.96 35.35 23.36
CA GLU A 535 9.19 34.99 22.16
C GLU A 535 10.07 34.23 21.16
N ASN A 536 9.44 33.43 20.28
CA ASN A 536 10.10 32.49 19.37
C ASN A 536 11.07 31.55 20.12
N ALA A 537 10.69 31.18 21.34
CA ALA A 537 11.47 30.30 22.18
C ALA A 537 11.48 28.88 21.62
N ARG A 538 12.56 28.16 21.89
CA ARG A 538 12.61 26.71 21.69
C ARG A 538 12.29 26.00 22.99
N TRP A 539 11.92 24.73 22.88
CA TRP A 539 11.67 23.87 24.05
C TRP A 539 12.79 23.89 25.08
N GLU A 540 14.04 23.73 24.64
CA GLU A 540 15.25 23.79 25.48
C GLU A 540 15.48 25.15 26.19
N GLU A 541 14.71 26.16 25.83
CA GLU A 541 14.74 27.49 26.46
C GLU A 541 13.64 27.68 27.50
N GLY A 542 12.79 26.66 27.73
CA GLY A 542 11.76 26.68 28.77
C GLY A 542 10.33 26.75 28.24
N ASP A 543 10.11 26.58 26.93
CA ASP A 543 8.79 26.49 26.29
C ASP A 543 8.30 25.04 26.31
N ALA A 544 7.61 24.64 27.37
CA ALA A 544 7.14 23.28 27.57
C ALA A 544 5.88 22.94 26.76
N ASN A 545 5.17 23.96 26.27
CA ASN A 545 3.90 23.79 25.56
C ASN A 545 4.02 24.02 24.03
N TYR A 546 5.20 24.45 23.57
CA TYR A 546 5.57 24.72 22.18
C TYR A 546 4.84 25.89 21.51
N ASP A 547 4.22 26.80 22.27
CA ASP A 547 3.55 27.99 21.72
C ASP A 547 4.51 29.11 21.31
N GLY A 548 5.81 28.92 21.51
CA GLY A 548 6.86 29.86 21.17
C GLY A 548 7.07 30.96 22.20
N THR A 549 6.37 30.93 23.34
CA THR A 549 6.48 31.94 24.40
C THR A 549 6.75 31.30 25.76
N VAL A 550 7.88 31.63 26.39
CA VAL A 550 8.17 31.16 27.75
C VAL A 550 7.36 31.96 28.77
N ASP A 551 6.30 31.38 29.33
CA ASP A 551 5.41 32.08 30.26
C ASP A 551 4.90 31.24 31.45
N GLY A 552 3.79 31.66 32.07
CA GLY A 552 3.21 30.99 33.23
C GLY A 552 2.58 29.63 32.91
N LEU A 553 2.23 29.35 31.65
CA LEU A 553 1.73 28.07 31.20
C LEU A 553 2.85 27.02 31.23
N ASP A 554 4.05 27.35 30.80
CA ASP A 554 5.21 26.45 30.89
C ASP A 554 5.62 26.17 32.34
N TYR A 555 5.55 27.21 33.18
CA TYR A 555 5.76 27.05 34.62
C TYR A 555 4.78 26.03 35.22
N ASN A 556 3.51 26.05 34.78
CA ASN A 556 2.53 25.09 35.26
C ASN A 556 2.93 23.67 34.86
N VAL A 557 3.44 23.46 33.63
CA VAL A 557 3.95 22.14 33.20
C VAL A 557 5.12 21.72 34.09
N TRP A 558 6.14 22.56 34.26
CA TRP A 558 7.26 22.27 35.16
C TRP A 558 6.78 21.94 36.58
N SER A 559 5.87 22.74 37.15
CA SER A 559 5.36 22.53 38.51
C SER A 559 4.56 21.24 38.64
N MET A 560 3.89 20.77 37.59
CA MET A 560 3.16 19.49 37.60
C MET A 560 4.11 18.29 37.67
N TYR A 561 5.30 18.42 37.09
CA TYR A 561 6.26 17.32 36.96
C TYR A 561 7.51 17.46 37.85
N TYR A 562 7.60 18.48 38.71
CA TYR A 562 8.73 18.67 39.62
C TYR A 562 9.08 17.38 40.41
N LYS A 563 10.37 17.01 40.37
CA LYS A 563 10.98 15.78 40.91
C LYS A 563 10.57 14.47 40.23
N ARG A 564 9.89 14.52 39.08
CA ARG A 564 9.65 13.33 38.26
C ARG A 564 10.79 13.15 37.27
N THR A 565 11.11 11.89 36.99
CA THR A 565 12.10 11.51 36.00
C THR A 565 11.48 11.47 34.61
N CYS A 566 12.16 12.02 33.61
CA CYS A 566 11.87 11.73 32.21
C CYS A 566 12.46 10.35 31.88
N PRO A 567 11.65 9.33 31.53
CA PRO A 567 12.19 8.06 31.08
C PRO A 567 13.05 8.28 29.84
N ALA A 568 14.05 7.43 29.61
CA ALA A 568 14.68 7.35 28.31
C ALA A 568 13.60 6.96 27.28
N LEU A 569 13.14 7.95 26.53
CA LEU A 569 12.27 7.75 25.38
C LEU A 569 13.14 7.02 24.35
N GLY A 570 12.68 5.86 23.86
CA GLY A 570 13.38 5.10 22.84
C GLY A 570 13.65 5.95 21.59
N PRO A 571 14.58 5.51 20.72
CA PRO A 571 14.78 6.16 19.42
C PRO A 571 13.48 6.23 18.62
#